data_AF-A0A1D2R3X9-F1
#
_entry.id   AF-A0A1D2R3X9-F1
#
_cell.length_a   1.000
_cell.length_b   1.000
_cell.length_c   1.000
_cell.angle_alpha   90.00
_cell.angle_beta   90.00
_cell.angle_gamma   90.00
#
_symmetry.space_group_name_H-M   'P 1'
#
loop_
_entity.id
_entity.type
_entity.pdbx_description
1 polymer ?
#
loop_
_entity_poly.entity_id
_entity_poly.type
_entity_poly.pdbx_seq_one_letter_code
_entity_poly.pdbx_strand_id
1 'polypeptide(L)'
;MMNEPDKGYPKIEQTLPQRLEPRQPQPGQSPVYTPEEEMRLKNEIEELKRKISRFFSVYEVRVGFDAVVFHVRINEEILEENFEVLRNLLRPDYIPVLTYEGGEHIIFVTRKPKVKYKGTKVNLILLVITIFTTTIAGSNLWVSYDTVRTGGSFSEIDVLASIFNPGNLLFGAIFFSLPLLLILGTHETSHYLMAKKHGVAASLPFFIPMAPPLGTLGAVISMREPIPNKKALMDIGAAGPIGGLIVAIPVTIIGLILTDIYNVSATSSEPGGMLLYNPLLLIGISNLVPTDPDLLAHPTFFAGWVGILVTALNLLPAGQLDGGHIVRALFGEKTRYIGMATVAIMLLLAFVFNYFGFVLLIVIVMVLGGGLNHPPPLNDITKLDRRRVMVGVLALIIFAVSFHPAPFQPAEIPKYGFRLDSDLNETVVSPGDFVEFNMSIRNIGTVENDVFLNATLNQTKIEEGWNVTIIIEEDPEIIPDIVSTIYSISDPEPLGILIPASATVNFTVNISVPDTASTGENVTVKVRLRWTSWDTTDLEEVVKRTRSTYQEILVKVE
;
A
#
# COMPACT_ATOMS: atom_id res chain seq x y z
N MET A 1 -7.82 30.06 -32.94
CA MET A 1 -8.58 28.80 -32.78
C MET A 1 -8.12 28.14 -31.51
N MET A 2 -8.69 28.57 -30.37
CA MET A 2 -8.48 27.93 -29.07
C MET A 2 -9.30 26.66 -29.06
N ASN A 3 -8.63 25.52 -29.03
CA ASN A 3 -9.26 24.23 -28.78
C ASN A 3 -9.86 24.25 -27.38
N GLU A 4 -11.14 23.90 -27.30
CA GLU A 4 -11.83 23.62 -26.05
C GLU A 4 -11.03 22.58 -25.24
N PRO A 5 -10.93 22.74 -23.92
CA PRO A 5 -10.39 21.69 -23.07
C PRO A 5 -11.35 20.50 -23.11
N ASP A 6 -10.79 19.34 -23.47
CA ASP A 6 -11.42 18.02 -23.46
C ASP A 6 -12.08 17.77 -22.09
N LYS A 7 -13.39 18.05 -21.99
CA LYS A 7 -14.19 17.77 -20.80
C LYS A 7 -14.35 16.27 -20.70
N GLY A 8 -13.58 15.64 -19.81
CA GLY A 8 -13.75 14.24 -19.45
C GLY A 8 -15.23 13.90 -19.24
N TYR A 9 -15.71 12.89 -19.96
CA TYR A 9 -17.10 12.45 -19.91
C TYR A 9 -17.48 12.06 -18.47
N PRO A 10 -18.55 12.62 -17.88
CA PRO A 10 -18.99 12.21 -16.55
C PRO A 10 -19.49 10.76 -16.59
N LYS A 11 -19.19 9.98 -15.55
CA LYS A 11 -19.80 8.66 -15.33
C LYS A 11 -21.33 8.84 -15.29
N ILE A 12 -22.12 7.90 -15.81
CA ILE A 12 -23.59 8.03 -15.80
C ILE A 12 -24.14 8.18 -14.36
N GLU A 13 -23.49 7.57 -13.38
CA GLU A 13 -23.81 7.76 -11.95
C GLU A 13 -23.62 9.21 -11.47
N GLN A 14 -22.69 9.96 -12.06
CA GLN A 14 -22.46 11.40 -11.77
C GLN A 14 -23.44 12.31 -12.53
N THR A 15 -24.20 11.76 -13.50
CA THR A 15 -25.23 12.50 -14.25
C THR A 15 -26.61 12.43 -13.61
N LEU A 16 -26.79 11.58 -12.59
CA LEU A 16 -28.01 11.59 -11.78
C LEU A 16 -28.08 12.91 -10.99
N PRO A 17 -29.19 13.64 -11.06
CA PRO A 17 -29.30 14.92 -10.39
C PRO A 17 -29.18 14.75 -8.87
N GLN A 18 -28.29 15.53 -8.24
CA GLN A 18 -28.10 15.54 -6.79
C GLN A 18 -29.28 16.17 -6.03
N ARG A 19 -30.20 16.83 -6.75
CA ARG A 19 -31.42 17.44 -6.24
C ARG A 19 -32.55 17.03 -7.19
N LEU A 20 -33.52 16.27 -6.68
CA LEU A 20 -34.58 15.65 -7.48
C LEU A 20 -35.79 16.56 -7.71
N GLU A 21 -35.73 17.80 -7.21
CA GLU A 21 -36.65 18.84 -7.65
C GLU A 21 -36.34 19.24 -9.10
N PRO A 22 -37.34 19.22 -10.00
CA PRO A 22 -37.16 19.76 -11.33
C PRO A 22 -36.74 21.22 -11.20
N ARG A 23 -35.65 21.63 -11.87
CA ARG A 23 -35.32 23.06 -11.96
C ARG A 23 -36.55 23.78 -12.48
N GLN A 24 -37.12 24.65 -11.65
CA GLN A 24 -38.23 25.47 -12.08
C GLN A 24 -37.73 26.49 -13.11
N PRO A 25 -38.56 26.89 -14.08
CA PRO A 25 -38.17 27.92 -15.02
C PRO A 25 -37.75 29.16 -14.25
N GLN A 26 -36.58 29.72 -14.56
CA GLN A 26 -36.33 31.10 -14.13
C GLN A 26 -37.45 31.96 -14.72
N PRO A 27 -38.08 32.85 -13.94
CA PRO A 27 -39.15 33.70 -14.46
C PRO A 27 -38.63 34.46 -15.69
N GLY A 28 -39.14 34.10 -16.88
CA GLY A 28 -38.71 34.66 -18.17
C GLY A 28 -37.89 33.73 -19.10
N GLN A 29 -37.53 32.51 -18.69
CA GLN A 29 -36.82 31.52 -19.52
C GLN A 29 -37.62 30.21 -19.69
N SER A 30 -38.88 30.31 -20.13
CA SER A 30 -39.55 29.13 -20.70
C SER A 30 -38.90 28.83 -22.06
N PRO A 31 -38.51 27.59 -22.37
CA PRO A 31 -38.00 27.26 -23.69
C PRO A 31 -39.11 27.59 -24.68
N VAL A 32 -38.80 28.36 -25.72
CA VAL A 32 -39.71 28.58 -26.84
C VAL A 32 -39.69 27.29 -27.65
N TYR A 33 -40.54 26.33 -27.27
CA TYR A 33 -40.76 25.13 -28.05
C TYR A 33 -41.55 25.46 -29.30
N THR A 34 -41.18 24.87 -30.43
CA THR A 34 -42.06 24.89 -31.60
C THR A 34 -43.36 24.11 -31.30
N PRO A 35 -44.50 24.41 -31.95
CA PRO A 35 -45.75 23.66 -31.74
C PRO A 35 -45.60 22.15 -31.96
N GLU A 36 -44.69 21.74 -32.87
CA GLU A 36 -44.37 20.33 -33.11
C GLU A 36 -43.61 19.69 -31.95
N GLU A 37 -42.64 20.39 -31.36
CA GLU A 37 -41.89 19.92 -30.20
C GLU A 37 -42.78 19.82 -28.95
N GLU A 38 -43.68 20.78 -28.75
CA GLU A 38 -44.62 20.76 -27.64
C GLU A 38 -45.59 19.56 -27.75
N MET A 39 -46.07 19.27 -28.96
CA MET A 39 -46.91 18.10 -29.24
C MET A 39 -46.15 16.78 -29.02
N ARG A 40 -44.89 16.70 -29.46
CA ARG A 40 -44.03 15.52 -29.22
C ARG A 40 -43.80 15.30 -27.72
N LEU A 41 -43.49 16.36 -26.98
CA LEU A 41 -43.24 16.29 -25.54
C LEU A 41 -44.50 15.83 -24.78
N LYS A 42 -45.69 16.36 -25.14
CA LYS A 42 -46.97 15.93 -24.56
C LYS A 42 -47.22 14.44 -24.81
N ASN A 43 -47.08 13.98 -26.05
CA ASN A 43 -47.25 12.57 -26.40
C ASN A 43 -46.27 11.66 -25.64
N GLU A 44 -45.02 12.10 -25.49
CA GLU A 44 -43.99 11.36 -24.75
C GLU A 44 -44.31 11.26 -23.26
N ILE A 45 -44.77 12.36 -22.64
CA ILE A 45 -45.20 12.38 -21.23
C ILE A 45 -46.42 11.47 -21.02
N GLU A 46 -47.38 11.48 -21.93
CA GLU A 46 -48.54 10.58 -21.88
C GLU A 46 -48.12 9.11 -22.01
N GLU A 47 -47.17 8.81 -22.90
CA GLU A 47 -46.62 7.46 -23.03
C GLU A 47 -45.91 7.00 -21.75
N LEU A 48 -45.07 7.87 -21.15
CA LEU A 48 -44.40 7.59 -19.87
C LEU A 48 -45.42 7.37 -18.75
N LYS A 49 -46.43 8.25 -18.64
CA LYS A 49 -47.52 8.12 -17.68
C LYS A 49 -48.23 6.79 -17.85
N ARG A 50 -48.54 6.37 -19.08
CA ARG A 50 -49.19 5.08 -19.38
C ARG A 50 -48.31 3.90 -18.98
N LYS A 51 -46.99 3.94 -19.24
CA LYS A 51 -46.05 2.88 -18.85
C LYS A 51 -45.94 2.74 -17.32
N ILE A 52 -45.83 3.87 -16.60
CA ILE A 52 -45.71 3.89 -15.13
C ILE A 52 -47.02 3.49 -14.45
N SER A 53 -48.16 3.98 -14.96
CA SER A 53 -49.49 3.72 -14.38
C SER A 53 -49.91 2.24 -14.42
N ARG A 54 -49.22 1.40 -15.21
CA ARG A 54 -49.41 -0.06 -15.20
C ARG A 54 -48.93 -0.73 -13.91
N PHE A 55 -47.95 -0.12 -13.24
CA PHE A 55 -47.28 -0.70 -12.07
C PHE A 55 -47.47 0.13 -10.79
N PHE A 56 -47.74 1.43 -10.94
CA PHE A 56 -47.85 2.38 -9.83
C PHE A 56 -49.09 3.26 -9.98
N SER A 57 -49.76 3.56 -8.86
CA SER A 57 -50.89 4.51 -8.85
C SER A 57 -50.36 5.94 -8.86
N VAL A 58 -50.31 6.57 -10.03
CA VAL A 58 -49.88 7.97 -10.21
C VAL A 58 -51.02 8.92 -9.84
N TYR A 59 -50.79 9.85 -8.91
CA TYR A 59 -51.78 10.87 -8.54
C TYR A 59 -51.40 12.29 -8.96
N GLU A 60 -50.11 12.58 -9.15
CA GLU A 60 -49.62 13.88 -9.62
C GLU A 60 -48.45 13.69 -10.60
N VAL A 61 -48.34 14.56 -11.60
CA VAL A 61 -47.22 14.59 -12.54
C VAL A 61 -46.70 16.02 -12.63
N ARG A 62 -45.40 16.20 -12.39
CA ARG A 62 -44.69 17.47 -12.53
C ARG A 62 -43.66 17.35 -13.64
N VAL A 63 -43.65 18.32 -14.56
CA VAL A 63 -42.75 18.34 -15.70
C VAL A 63 -41.68 19.40 -15.45
N GLY A 64 -40.41 19.00 -15.43
CA GLY A 64 -39.25 19.89 -15.44
C GLY A 64 -38.57 19.93 -16.80
N PHE A 65 -37.50 20.73 -16.92
CA PHE A 65 -36.70 20.81 -18.16
C PHE A 65 -36.01 19.49 -18.52
N ASP A 66 -35.42 18.84 -17.52
CA ASP A 66 -34.52 17.70 -17.74
C ASP A 66 -35.14 16.35 -17.30
N ALA A 67 -36.33 16.39 -16.71
CA ALA A 67 -36.98 15.22 -16.13
C ALA A 67 -38.48 15.40 -15.90
N VAL A 68 -39.17 14.27 -15.81
CA VAL A 68 -40.59 14.19 -15.45
C VAL A 68 -40.69 13.46 -14.11
N VAL A 69 -41.41 14.06 -13.16
CA VAL A 69 -41.61 13.53 -11.81
C VAL A 69 -43.03 13.03 -11.67
N PHE A 70 -43.18 11.77 -11.31
CA PHE A 70 -44.46 11.12 -11.08
C PHE A 70 -44.63 10.84 -9.61
N HIS A 71 -45.62 11.44 -8.97
CA HIS A 71 -45.97 11.14 -7.59
C HIS A 71 -46.85 9.89 -7.56
N VAL A 72 -46.40 8.88 -6.82
CA VAL A 72 -46.97 7.53 -6.85
C VAL A 72 -47.34 7.03 -5.46
N ARG A 73 -48.35 6.16 -5.39
CA ARG A 73 -48.57 5.33 -4.21
C ARG A 73 -47.86 4.00 -4.39
N ILE A 74 -47.13 3.58 -3.36
CA ILE A 74 -46.33 2.35 -3.35
C ILE A 74 -47.04 1.28 -2.52
N ASN A 75 -46.97 0.04 -2.99
CA ASN A 75 -47.16 -1.15 -2.16
C ASN A 75 -45.78 -1.78 -1.91
N GLU A 76 -45.34 -1.84 -0.65
CA GLU A 76 -43.99 -2.30 -0.28
C GLU A 76 -43.71 -3.75 -0.69
N GLU A 77 -44.71 -4.62 -0.73
CA GLU A 77 -44.52 -6.06 -0.98
C GLU A 77 -44.12 -6.37 -2.41
N ILE A 78 -44.72 -5.67 -3.38
CA ILE A 78 -44.49 -5.87 -4.82
C ILE A 78 -43.60 -4.78 -5.43
N LEU A 79 -43.11 -3.85 -4.61
CA LEU A 79 -42.38 -2.67 -5.05
C LEU A 79 -41.16 -3.02 -5.90
N GLU A 80 -40.36 -3.97 -5.42
CA GLU A 80 -39.10 -4.34 -6.03
C GLU A 80 -39.32 -4.95 -7.42
N GLU A 81 -40.27 -5.88 -7.53
CA GLU A 81 -40.61 -6.54 -8.79
C GLU A 81 -41.19 -5.54 -9.80
N ASN A 82 -42.18 -4.74 -9.38
CA ASN A 82 -42.81 -3.73 -10.21
C ASN A 82 -41.80 -2.70 -10.74
N PHE A 83 -40.88 -2.25 -9.87
CA PHE A 83 -39.87 -1.29 -10.27
C PHE A 83 -38.83 -1.89 -11.22
N GLU A 84 -38.41 -3.14 -11.02
CA GLU A 84 -37.45 -3.79 -11.92
C GLU A 84 -38.05 -4.03 -13.32
N VAL A 85 -39.32 -4.41 -13.41
CA VAL A 85 -40.03 -4.52 -14.70
C VAL A 85 -40.15 -3.15 -15.37
N LEU A 86 -40.52 -2.11 -14.62
CA LEU A 86 -40.58 -0.74 -15.13
C LEU A 86 -39.21 -0.26 -15.62
N ARG A 87 -38.14 -0.52 -14.85
CA ARG A 87 -36.77 -0.20 -15.23
C ARG A 87 -36.40 -0.84 -16.54
N ASN A 88 -36.65 -2.14 -16.71
CA ASN A 88 -36.32 -2.85 -17.95
C ASN A 88 -37.12 -2.33 -19.15
N LEU A 89 -38.39 -1.93 -18.94
CA LEU A 89 -39.21 -1.33 -19.99
C LEU A 89 -38.69 0.05 -20.44
N LEU A 90 -38.12 0.83 -19.52
CA LEU A 90 -37.64 2.20 -19.77
C LEU A 90 -36.15 2.27 -20.12
N ARG A 91 -35.36 1.26 -19.78
CA ARG A 91 -33.89 1.17 -19.92
C ARG A 91 -33.30 1.59 -21.27
N PRO A 92 -33.95 1.34 -22.44
CA PRO A 92 -33.39 1.76 -23.73
C PRO A 92 -33.19 3.28 -23.82
N ASP A 93 -34.17 4.06 -23.35
CA ASP A 93 -34.26 5.50 -23.63
C ASP A 93 -34.25 6.37 -22.37
N TYR A 94 -34.63 5.82 -21.21
CA TYR A 94 -34.81 6.57 -19.97
C TYR A 94 -34.18 5.87 -18.76
N ILE A 95 -33.96 6.67 -17.71
CA ILE A 95 -33.50 6.22 -16.40
C ILE A 95 -34.57 6.60 -15.38
N PRO A 96 -35.37 5.62 -14.88
CA PRO A 96 -36.29 5.85 -13.78
C PRO A 96 -35.56 5.73 -12.42
N VAL A 97 -35.82 6.66 -11.51
CA VAL A 97 -35.31 6.69 -10.13
C VAL A 97 -36.50 6.80 -9.19
N LEU A 98 -36.64 5.84 -8.29
CA LEU A 98 -37.63 5.79 -7.23
C LEU A 98 -37.00 6.23 -5.91
N THR A 99 -37.61 7.25 -5.31
CA THR A 99 -37.12 7.89 -4.08
C THR A 99 -38.30 8.35 -3.20
N TYR A 100 -37.99 8.79 -1.98
CA TYR A 100 -38.94 9.32 -1.02
C TYR A 100 -38.50 10.73 -0.61
N GLU A 101 -39.22 11.75 -1.06
CA GLU A 101 -38.91 13.15 -0.80
C GLU A 101 -40.15 13.91 -0.32
N GLY A 102 -39.98 14.81 0.65
CA GLY A 102 -41.08 15.68 1.12
C GLY A 102 -42.25 14.92 1.75
N GLY A 103 -42.06 13.68 2.17
CA GLY A 103 -43.13 12.82 2.70
C GLY A 103 -43.86 11.99 1.64
N GLU A 104 -43.46 12.09 0.36
CA GLU A 104 -44.12 11.44 -0.76
C GLU A 104 -43.17 10.55 -1.56
N HIS A 105 -43.74 9.51 -2.17
CA HIS A 105 -43.01 8.64 -3.07
C HIS A 105 -43.06 9.17 -4.50
N ILE A 106 -41.90 9.33 -5.11
CA ILE A 106 -41.78 9.87 -6.46
C ILE A 106 -40.94 8.97 -7.35
N ILE A 107 -41.35 8.85 -8.62
CA ILE A 107 -40.56 8.27 -9.70
C ILE A 107 -40.09 9.42 -10.58
N PHE A 108 -38.80 9.70 -10.51
CA PHE A 108 -38.11 10.66 -11.34
C PHE A 108 -37.62 9.96 -12.61
N VAL A 109 -38.02 10.44 -13.79
CA VAL A 109 -37.62 9.88 -15.08
C VAL A 109 -36.84 10.91 -15.88
N THR A 110 -35.60 10.57 -16.22
CA THR A 110 -34.75 11.40 -17.09
C THR A 110 -34.33 10.63 -18.34
N ARG A 111 -33.95 11.34 -19.40
CA ARG A 111 -33.45 10.71 -20.63
C ARG A 111 -32.06 10.15 -20.40
N LYS A 112 -31.78 8.98 -20.97
CA LYS A 112 -30.45 8.37 -20.90
C LYS A 112 -29.45 9.21 -21.71
N PRO A 113 -28.36 9.72 -21.12
CA PRO A 113 -27.36 10.46 -21.87
C PRO A 113 -26.65 9.53 -22.87
N LYS A 114 -26.41 10.03 -24.08
CA LYS A 114 -25.65 9.30 -25.12
C LYS A 114 -24.15 9.36 -24.81
N VAL A 115 -23.67 8.46 -23.96
CA VAL A 115 -22.24 8.36 -23.62
C VAL A 115 -21.53 7.41 -24.60
N LYS A 116 -20.40 7.85 -25.18
CA LYS A 116 -19.52 6.98 -25.96
C LYS A 116 -18.51 6.31 -25.02
N TYR A 117 -18.51 4.98 -24.99
CA TYR A 117 -17.53 4.24 -24.20
C TYR A 117 -16.27 3.95 -24.98
N LYS A 118 -15.12 3.96 -24.30
CA LYS A 118 -13.86 3.45 -24.87
C LYS A 118 -14.01 1.95 -25.19
N GLY A 119 -13.46 1.54 -26.34
CA GLY A 119 -13.52 0.16 -26.80
C GLY A 119 -12.55 -0.76 -26.07
N THR A 120 -12.80 -2.07 -26.13
CA THR A 120 -12.02 -3.12 -25.46
C THR A 120 -10.53 -3.12 -25.80
N LYS A 121 -10.14 -2.56 -26.96
CA LYS A 121 -8.73 -2.38 -27.33
C LYS A 121 -7.95 -1.52 -26.33
N VAL A 122 -8.60 -0.50 -25.74
CA VAL A 122 -7.95 0.35 -24.74
C VAL A 122 -7.63 -0.44 -23.47
N ASN A 123 -8.55 -1.28 -23.01
CA ASN A 123 -8.34 -2.17 -21.87
C ASN A 123 -7.15 -3.10 -22.10
N LEU A 124 -7.06 -3.68 -23.29
CA LEU A 124 -5.96 -4.58 -23.65
C LEU A 124 -4.61 -3.86 -23.70
N ILE A 125 -4.54 -2.68 -24.34
CA ILE A 125 -3.32 -1.87 -24.39
C ILE A 125 -2.87 -1.51 -22.97
N LEU A 126 -3.78 -1.04 -22.13
CA LEU A 126 -3.48 -0.69 -20.75
C LEU A 126 -3.04 -1.90 -19.92
N LEU A 127 -3.64 -3.08 -20.11
CA LEU A 127 -3.20 -4.32 -19.48
C LEU A 127 -1.76 -4.67 -19.89
N VAL A 128 -1.43 -4.60 -21.18
CA VAL A 128 -0.08 -4.90 -21.67
C VAL A 128 0.96 -3.92 -21.10
N ILE A 129 0.65 -2.62 -21.07
CA ILE A 129 1.54 -1.61 -20.46
C ILE A 129 1.68 -1.85 -18.95
N THR A 130 0.59 -2.25 -18.28
CA THR A 130 0.63 -2.55 -16.85
C THR A 130 1.49 -3.77 -16.58
N ILE A 131 1.32 -4.86 -17.33
CA ILE A 131 2.18 -6.05 -17.23
C ILE A 131 3.65 -5.66 -17.40
N PHE A 132 3.98 -4.84 -18.40
CA PHE A 132 5.35 -4.37 -18.62
C PHE A 132 5.90 -3.57 -17.42
N THR A 133 5.13 -2.59 -16.94
CA THR A 133 5.55 -1.72 -15.82
C THR A 133 5.62 -2.45 -14.48
N THR A 134 4.69 -3.35 -14.17
CA THR A 134 4.75 -4.21 -12.98
C THR A 134 5.86 -5.24 -13.05
N THR A 135 6.24 -5.69 -14.24
CA THR A 135 7.38 -6.60 -14.44
C THR A 135 8.71 -5.88 -14.20
N ILE A 136 8.85 -4.63 -14.66
CA ILE A 136 10.03 -3.81 -14.35
C ILE A 136 10.13 -3.55 -12.84
N ALA A 137 9.01 -3.18 -12.20
CA ALA A 137 8.97 -3.00 -10.75
C ALA A 137 9.34 -4.30 -10.00
N GLY A 138 8.79 -5.45 -10.42
CA GLY A 138 9.12 -6.75 -9.86
C GLY A 138 10.58 -7.16 -10.09
N SER A 139 11.15 -6.81 -11.24
CA SER A 139 12.56 -7.07 -11.55
C SER A 139 13.46 -6.23 -10.65
N ASN A 140 13.12 -4.97 -10.40
CA ASN A 140 13.84 -4.13 -9.44
C ASN A 140 13.80 -4.72 -8.02
N LEU A 141 12.62 -5.16 -7.55
CA LEU A 141 12.49 -5.85 -6.25
C LEU A 141 13.30 -7.16 -6.21
N TRP A 142 13.27 -7.94 -7.29
CA TRP A 142 14.03 -9.18 -7.38
C TRP A 142 15.53 -8.93 -7.36
N VAL A 143 16.03 -7.95 -8.13
CA VAL A 143 17.45 -7.57 -8.13
C VAL A 143 17.88 -7.16 -6.72
N SER A 144 17.11 -6.31 -6.04
CA SER A 144 17.40 -5.92 -4.65
C SER A 144 17.34 -7.07 -3.65
N TYR A 145 16.54 -8.09 -3.92
CA TYR A 145 16.48 -9.30 -3.08
C TYR A 145 17.66 -10.24 -3.36
N ASP A 146 18.00 -10.42 -4.63
CA ASP A 146 19.05 -11.33 -5.09
C ASP A 146 20.46 -10.84 -4.75
N THR A 147 20.67 -9.52 -4.73
CA THR A 147 21.93 -8.92 -4.27
C THR A 147 22.26 -9.32 -2.85
N VAL A 148 21.31 -9.14 -1.93
CA VAL A 148 21.46 -9.48 -0.51
C VAL A 148 21.68 -10.99 -0.37
N ARG A 149 20.91 -11.79 -1.12
CA ARG A 149 21.03 -13.26 -1.12
C ARG A 149 22.39 -13.77 -1.59
N THR A 150 23.02 -13.10 -2.56
CA THR A 150 24.28 -13.54 -3.18
C THR A 150 25.52 -12.83 -2.64
N GLY A 151 25.35 -11.85 -1.75
CA GLY A 151 26.44 -11.01 -1.23
C GLY A 151 27.04 -10.09 -2.30
N GLY A 152 26.29 -9.77 -3.35
CA GLY A 152 26.75 -8.94 -4.46
C GLY A 152 26.67 -7.45 -4.16
N SER A 153 27.63 -6.67 -4.67
CA SER A 153 27.61 -5.21 -4.68
C SER A 153 27.51 -4.71 -6.13
N PHE A 154 26.63 -3.74 -6.41
CA PHE A 154 26.43 -3.18 -7.74
C PHE A 154 26.76 -1.69 -7.76
N SER A 155 27.39 -1.22 -8.86
CA SER A 155 27.38 0.21 -9.18
C SER A 155 25.98 0.62 -9.68
N GLU A 156 25.61 1.91 -9.56
CA GLU A 156 24.30 2.41 -10.03
C GLU A 156 24.04 2.10 -11.53
N ILE A 157 25.10 2.05 -12.34
CA ILE A 157 25.05 1.75 -13.78
C ILE A 157 24.72 0.26 -14.01
N ASP A 158 25.21 -0.63 -13.14
CA ASP A 158 24.95 -2.07 -13.21
C ASP A 158 23.52 -2.44 -12.78
N VAL A 159 22.88 -1.62 -11.94
CA VAL A 159 21.51 -1.87 -11.48
C VAL A 159 20.51 -1.78 -12.63
N LEU A 160 20.61 -0.77 -13.48
CA LEU A 160 19.72 -0.65 -14.64
C LEU A 160 19.90 -1.80 -15.63
N ALA A 161 21.15 -2.18 -15.94
CA ALA A 161 21.42 -3.33 -16.78
C ALA A 161 20.86 -4.64 -16.19
N SER A 162 20.95 -4.79 -14.86
CA SER A 162 20.44 -5.94 -14.12
C SER A 162 18.90 -6.01 -14.13
N ILE A 163 18.20 -4.89 -14.04
CA ILE A 163 16.73 -4.85 -14.10
C ILE A 163 16.20 -5.35 -15.45
N PHE A 164 16.89 -5.01 -16.55
CA PHE A 164 16.49 -5.44 -17.89
C PHE A 164 17.08 -6.79 -18.30
N ASN A 165 17.80 -7.47 -17.41
CA ASN A 165 18.26 -8.83 -17.65
C ASN A 165 17.05 -9.77 -17.84
N PRO A 166 17.02 -10.62 -18.88
CA PRO A 166 15.90 -11.53 -19.14
C PRO A 166 15.53 -12.43 -17.95
N GLY A 167 16.52 -12.87 -17.16
CA GLY A 167 16.28 -13.71 -15.97
C GLY A 167 15.58 -12.93 -14.86
N ASN A 168 16.05 -11.71 -14.56
CA ASN A 168 15.45 -10.87 -13.53
C ASN A 168 14.06 -10.37 -13.92
N LEU A 169 13.84 -10.07 -15.21
CA LEU A 169 12.51 -9.77 -15.74
C LEU A 169 11.57 -10.96 -15.57
N LEU A 170 12.03 -12.19 -15.83
CA LEU A 170 11.22 -13.40 -15.65
C LEU A 170 10.88 -13.64 -14.18
N PHE A 171 11.85 -13.53 -13.27
CA PHE A 171 11.60 -13.70 -11.84
C PHE A 171 10.74 -12.57 -11.26
N GLY A 172 10.97 -11.32 -11.67
CA GLY A 172 10.10 -10.19 -11.34
C GLY A 172 8.68 -10.37 -11.85
N ALA A 173 8.52 -10.96 -13.04
CA ALA A 173 7.21 -11.30 -13.60
C ALA A 173 6.50 -12.39 -12.76
N ILE A 174 7.20 -13.48 -12.44
CA ILE A 174 6.62 -14.64 -11.75
C ILE A 174 6.36 -14.37 -10.27
N PHE A 175 7.32 -13.77 -9.57
CA PHE A 175 7.28 -13.65 -8.12
C PHE A 175 6.62 -12.37 -7.62
N PHE A 176 6.43 -11.34 -8.45
CA PHE A 176 5.77 -10.10 -8.05
C PHE A 176 4.62 -9.69 -8.98
N SER A 177 4.90 -9.50 -10.27
CA SER A 177 3.92 -8.97 -11.25
C SER A 177 2.69 -9.86 -11.38
N LEU A 178 2.88 -11.16 -11.59
CA LEU A 178 1.79 -12.13 -11.76
C LEU A 178 0.93 -12.25 -10.49
N PRO A 179 1.48 -12.46 -9.27
CA PRO A 179 0.71 -12.45 -8.04
C PRO A 179 -0.09 -11.15 -7.82
N LEU A 180 0.53 -9.99 -8.02
CA LEU A 180 -0.12 -8.70 -7.83
C LEU A 180 -1.27 -8.49 -8.81
N LEU A 181 -1.03 -8.75 -10.10
CA LEU A 181 -2.06 -8.63 -11.14
C LEU A 181 -3.18 -9.66 -10.98
N LEU A 182 -2.89 -10.85 -10.46
CA LEU A 182 -3.90 -11.85 -10.15
C LEU A 182 -4.84 -11.37 -9.04
N ILE A 183 -4.29 -10.76 -7.98
CA ILE A 183 -5.09 -10.19 -6.88
C ILE A 183 -5.97 -9.06 -7.40
N LEU A 184 -5.37 -8.05 -8.05
CA LEU A 184 -6.09 -6.88 -8.57
C LEU A 184 -7.09 -7.26 -9.66
N GLY A 185 -6.71 -8.17 -10.55
CA GLY A 185 -7.56 -8.66 -11.63
C GLY A 185 -8.75 -9.45 -11.09
N THR A 186 -8.56 -10.27 -10.06
CA THR A 186 -9.66 -11.02 -9.43
C THR A 186 -10.61 -10.10 -8.67
N HIS A 187 -10.09 -9.07 -8.00
CA HIS A 187 -10.88 -8.02 -7.36
C HIS A 187 -11.84 -7.36 -8.36
N GLU A 188 -11.31 -6.77 -9.44
CA GLU A 188 -12.13 -6.08 -10.43
C GLU A 188 -13.03 -7.03 -11.24
N THR A 189 -12.58 -8.26 -11.49
CA THR A 189 -13.41 -9.26 -12.17
C THR A 189 -14.59 -9.68 -11.28
N SER A 190 -14.42 -9.72 -9.96
CA SER A 190 -15.51 -10.03 -9.02
C SER A 190 -16.60 -8.95 -9.06
N HIS A 191 -16.20 -7.67 -9.12
CA HIS A 191 -17.12 -6.56 -9.39
C HIS A 191 -17.86 -6.73 -10.71
N TYR A 192 -17.13 -6.99 -11.80
CA TYR A 192 -17.72 -7.19 -13.13
C TYR A 192 -18.73 -8.34 -13.17
N LEU A 193 -18.40 -9.48 -12.55
CA LEU A 193 -19.28 -10.65 -12.50
C LEU A 193 -20.56 -10.37 -11.71
N MET A 194 -20.48 -9.66 -10.58
CA MET A 194 -21.68 -9.27 -9.82
C MET A 194 -22.50 -8.19 -10.52
N ALA A 195 -21.87 -7.22 -11.17
CA ALA A 195 -22.57 -6.24 -11.99
C ALA A 195 -23.38 -6.93 -13.10
N LYS A 196 -22.76 -7.89 -13.81
CA LYS A 196 -23.43 -8.70 -14.84
C LYS A 196 -24.59 -9.51 -14.28
N LYS A 197 -24.42 -10.15 -13.10
CA LYS A 197 -25.48 -10.90 -12.41
C LYS A 197 -26.70 -10.04 -12.09
N HIS A 198 -26.48 -8.76 -11.74
CA HIS A 198 -27.54 -7.78 -11.45
C HIS A 198 -28.02 -7.01 -12.70
N GLY A 199 -27.64 -7.46 -13.89
CA GLY A 199 -28.04 -6.84 -15.15
C GLY A 199 -27.50 -5.43 -15.36
N VAL A 200 -26.44 -5.04 -14.65
CA VAL A 200 -25.78 -3.73 -14.77
C VAL A 200 -24.63 -3.83 -15.77
N ALA A 201 -24.65 -3.00 -16.80
CA ALA A 201 -23.54 -2.94 -17.75
C ALA A 201 -22.29 -2.32 -17.11
N ALA A 202 -21.17 -3.05 -17.14
CA ALA A 202 -19.86 -2.58 -16.70
C ALA A 202 -18.80 -2.80 -17.79
N SER A 203 -17.71 -2.04 -17.76
CA SER A 203 -16.54 -2.32 -18.60
C SER A 203 -15.75 -3.51 -18.08
N LEU A 204 -14.87 -4.05 -18.92
CA LEU A 204 -13.75 -4.86 -18.43
C LEU A 204 -12.81 -3.99 -17.56
N PRO A 205 -11.95 -4.60 -16.73
CA PRO A 205 -11.00 -3.87 -15.90
C PRO A 205 -10.07 -3.00 -16.76
N PHE A 206 -9.84 -1.77 -16.30
CA PHE A 206 -8.79 -0.88 -16.80
C PHE A 206 -7.64 -0.92 -15.80
N PHE A 207 -6.57 -1.63 -16.15
CA PHE A 207 -5.34 -1.61 -15.36
C PHE A 207 -4.62 -0.28 -15.59
N ILE A 208 -4.25 0.41 -14.52
CA ILE A 208 -3.63 1.73 -14.59
C ILE A 208 -2.13 1.55 -14.36
N PRO A 209 -1.29 1.67 -15.40
CA PRO A 209 0.15 1.53 -15.25
C PRO A 209 0.73 2.74 -14.51
N MET A 210 1.80 2.51 -13.76
CA MET A 210 2.60 3.57 -13.14
C MET A 210 4.07 3.18 -13.20
N ALA A 211 4.96 4.15 -13.11
CA ALA A 211 6.37 3.85 -12.90
C ALA A 211 6.58 3.07 -11.57
N PRO A 212 7.71 2.36 -11.40
CA PRO A 212 8.13 1.81 -10.11
C PRO A 212 8.00 2.84 -8.98
N PRO A 213 7.60 2.44 -7.76
CA PRO A 213 7.99 1.17 -7.13
C PRO A 213 7.00 0.00 -7.26
N LEU A 214 5.71 0.24 -7.51
CA LEU A 214 4.72 -0.85 -7.64
C LEU A 214 4.42 -1.27 -9.09
N GLY A 215 4.68 -0.36 -10.05
CA GLY A 215 4.36 -0.59 -11.46
C GLY A 215 2.89 -0.40 -11.84
N THR A 216 1.99 -0.16 -10.88
CA THR A 216 0.57 0.08 -11.13
C THR A 216 -0.08 0.95 -10.04
N LEU A 217 -1.11 1.70 -10.42
CA LEU A 217 -2.04 2.37 -9.49
C LEU A 217 -3.25 1.50 -9.12
N GLY A 218 -3.29 0.26 -9.61
CA GLY A 218 -4.42 -0.64 -9.46
C GLY A 218 -5.19 -0.82 -10.77
N ALA A 219 -6.39 -1.38 -10.64
CA ALA A 219 -7.32 -1.55 -11.75
C ALA A 219 -8.69 -1.00 -11.34
N VAL A 220 -9.46 -0.52 -12.33
CA VAL A 220 -10.81 0.00 -12.09
C VAL A 220 -11.77 -0.46 -13.17
N ILE A 221 -12.99 -0.81 -12.79
CA ILE A 221 -14.11 -0.92 -13.74
C ILE A 221 -14.86 0.42 -13.89
N SER A 222 -15.47 0.59 -15.05
CA SER A 222 -16.40 1.70 -15.32
C SER A 222 -17.82 1.17 -15.33
N MET A 223 -18.64 1.62 -14.38
CA MET A 223 -20.08 1.38 -14.37
C MET A 223 -20.74 2.21 -15.48
N ARG A 224 -21.37 1.52 -16.43
CA ARG A 224 -22.01 2.11 -17.62
C ARG A 224 -23.51 2.29 -17.47
N GLU A 225 -24.08 1.82 -16.37
CA GLU A 225 -25.48 1.99 -16.03
C GLU A 225 -25.62 2.19 -14.53
N PRO A 226 -26.61 2.96 -14.07
CA PRO A 226 -26.87 3.11 -12.64
C PRO A 226 -27.25 1.78 -11.98
N ILE A 227 -26.82 1.65 -10.73
CA ILE A 227 -27.11 0.47 -9.90
C ILE A 227 -28.61 0.46 -9.52
N PRO A 228 -29.32 -0.67 -9.75
CA PRO A 228 -30.78 -0.72 -9.63
C PRO A 228 -31.32 -0.51 -8.22
N ASN A 229 -30.70 -1.10 -7.21
CA ASN A 229 -31.24 -1.12 -5.86
C ASN A 229 -30.12 -1.34 -4.83
N LYS A 230 -30.43 -1.14 -3.54
CA LYS A 230 -29.47 -1.35 -2.44
C LYS A 230 -28.88 -2.76 -2.39
N LYS A 231 -29.65 -3.77 -2.81
CA LYS A 231 -29.22 -5.18 -2.83
C LYS A 231 -28.09 -5.39 -3.83
N ALA A 232 -28.25 -4.90 -5.05
CA ALA A 232 -27.21 -4.90 -6.08
C ALA A 232 -26.01 -4.05 -5.65
N LEU A 233 -26.24 -2.91 -5.00
CA LEU A 233 -25.18 -2.05 -4.48
C LEU A 233 -24.30 -2.77 -3.45
N MET A 234 -24.91 -3.49 -2.50
CA MET A 234 -24.21 -4.31 -1.52
C MET A 234 -23.43 -5.45 -2.19
N ASP A 235 -24.09 -6.22 -3.05
CA ASP A 235 -23.51 -7.40 -3.68
C ASP A 235 -22.31 -7.04 -4.58
N ILE A 236 -22.42 -5.93 -5.33
CA ILE A 236 -21.32 -5.42 -6.15
C ILE A 236 -20.22 -4.89 -5.24
N GLY A 237 -20.52 -3.97 -4.32
CA GLY A 237 -19.52 -3.35 -3.45
C GLY A 237 -18.70 -4.36 -2.63
N ALA A 238 -19.32 -5.44 -2.14
CA ALA A 238 -18.61 -6.47 -1.37
C ALA A 238 -17.83 -7.47 -2.23
N ALA A 239 -18.17 -7.65 -3.50
CA ALA A 239 -17.59 -8.70 -4.34
C ALA A 239 -16.11 -8.50 -4.61
N GLY A 240 -15.69 -7.27 -4.93
CA GLY A 240 -14.29 -6.94 -5.17
C GLY A 240 -13.40 -7.32 -3.99
N PRO A 241 -13.60 -6.72 -2.79
CA PRO A 241 -12.78 -7.00 -1.62
C PRO A 241 -12.75 -8.47 -1.21
N ILE A 242 -13.89 -9.17 -1.28
CA ILE A 242 -13.95 -10.60 -0.98
C ILE A 242 -13.16 -11.41 -2.01
N GLY A 243 -13.33 -11.13 -3.30
CA GLY A 243 -12.65 -11.83 -4.39
C GLY A 243 -11.13 -11.58 -4.39
N GLY A 244 -10.71 -10.34 -4.16
CA GLY A 244 -9.31 -9.97 -4.01
C GLY A 244 -8.65 -10.69 -2.83
N LEU A 245 -9.32 -10.71 -1.67
CA LEU A 245 -8.78 -11.35 -0.47
C LEU A 245 -8.65 -12.87 -0.58
N ILE A 246 -9.59 -13.54 -1.26
CA ILE A 246 -9.52 -14.98 -1.54
C ILE A 246 -8.22 -15.35 -2.26
N VAL A 247 -7.69 -14.47 -3.10
CA VAL A 247 -6.42 -14.67 -3.82
C VAL A 247 -5.23 -14.15 -3.01
N ALA A 248 -5.38 -13.00 -2.34
CA ALA A 248 -4.30 -12.40 -1.58
C ALA A 248 -3.79 -13.31 -0.44
N ILE A 249 -4.71 -13.99 0.28
CA ILE A 249 -4.33 -14.86 1.40
C ILE A 249 -3.40 -16.02 0.96
N PRO A 250 -3.75 -16.85 -0.06
CA PRO A 250 -2.84 -17.87 -0.58
C PRO A 250 -1.52 -17.31 -1.09
N VAL A 251 -1.54 -16.18 -1.80
CA VAL A 251 -0.32 -15.54 -2.30
C VAL A 251 0.61 -15.12 -1.15
N THR A 252 0.05 -14.53 -0.10
CA THR A 252 0.80 -14.17 1.11
C THR A 252 1.41 -15.40 1.79
N ILE A 253 0.64 -16.48 1.93
CA ILE A 253 1.13 -17.75 2.51
C ILE A 253 2.30 -18.31 1.68
N ILE A 254 2.16 -18.35 0.35
CA ILE A 254 3.23 -18.78 -0.55
C ILE A 254 4.45 -17.87 -0.38
N GLY A 255 4.25 -16.57 -0.25
CA GLY A 255 5.32 -15.61 0.00
C GLY A 255 6.09 -15.85 1.30
N LEU A 256 5.39 -16.17 2.40
CA LEU A 256 6.01 -16.53 3.68
C LEU A 256 6.82 -17.82 3.56
N ILE A 257 6.26 -18.85 2.91
CA ILE A 257 6.97 -20.11 2.67
C ILE A 257 8.24 -19.87 1.83
N LEU A 258 8.17 -19.04 0.79
CA LEU A 258 9.35 -18.71 -0.02
C LEU A 258 10.39 -17.90 0.78
N THR A 259 9.95 -17.02 1.68
CA THR A 259 10.85 -16.26 2.56
C THR A 259 11.67 -17.20 3.43
N ASP A 260 11.03 -18.19 4.05
CA ASP A 260 11.68 -19.21 4.87
C ASP A 260 12.61 -20.13 4.05
N ILE A 261 12.19 -20.56 2.85
CA ILE A 261 12.99 -21.44 1.98
C ILE A 261 14.30 -20.77 1.55
N TYR A 262 14.26 -19.51 1.15
CA TYR A 262 15.45 -18.79 0.68
C TYR A 262 16.31 -18.27 1.82
N ASN A 263 15.74 -18.12 3.03
CA ASN A 263 16.43 -17.78 4.28
C ASN A 263 17.45 -16.64 4.12
N VAL A 264 17.02 -15.56 3.48
CA VAL A 264 17.86 -14.39 3.23
C VAL A 264 17.80 -13.50 4.44
N SER A 265 18.87 -13.45 5.22
CA SER A 265 18.96 -12.51 6.35
C SER A 265 18.87 -11.08 5.83
N ALA A 266 17.98 -10.29 6.41
CA ALA A 266 17.93 -8.87 6.16
C ALA A 266 19.25 -8.26 6.66
N THR A 267 20.10 -7.80 5.72
CA THR A 267 21.14 -6.84 6.08
C THR A 267 20.41 -5.61 6.63
N SER A 268 20.73 -5.22 7.87
CA SER A 268 19.95 -4.19 8.56
C SER A 268 19.84 -2.96 7.68
N SER A 269 18.59 -2.59 7.38
CA SER A 269 18.16 -1.34 6.76
C SER A 269 19.31 -0.43 6.33
N GLU A 270 19.72 -0.54 5.08
CA GLU A 270 20.43 0.56 4.42
C GLU A 270 19.66 1.86 4.72
N PRO A 271 20.35 2.96 5.06
CA PRO A 271 19.74 4.27 5.20
C PRO A 271 18.82 4.56 4.00
N GLY A 272 17.51 4.72 4.24
CA GLY A 272 16.51 4.91 3.17
C GLY A 272 15.64 3.69 2.81
N GLY A 273 15.78 2.55 3.50
CA GLY A 273 14.85 1.42 3.39
C GLY A 273 13.41 1.74 3.83
N MET A 274 12.45 0.86 3.55
CA MET A 274 11.03 1.04 3.88
C MET A 274 10.58 -0.02 4.88
N LEU A 275 10.18 0.40 6.08
CA LEU A 275 9.60 -0.49 7.08
C LEU A 275 8.16 -0.82 6.70
N LEU A 276 7.83 -2.11 6.67
CA LEU A 276 6.48 -2.61 6.43
C LEU A 276 5.85 -3.03 7.75
N TYR A 277 4.65 -2.54 8.04
CA TYR A 277 3.88 -2.94 9.20
C TYR A 277 2.76 -3.89 8.81
N ASN A 278 2.55 -4.92 9.63
CA ASN A 278 1.60 -5.99 9.35
C ASN A 278 0.22 -5.68 9.97
N PRO A 279 -0.88 -5.65 9.19
CA PRO A 279 -2.22 -5.58 9.74
C PRO A 279 -2.59 -6.87 10.48
N LEU A 280 -3.67 -6.84 11.28
CA LEU A 280 -4.08 -7.96 12.15
C LEU A 280 -4.27 -9.28 11.37
N LEU A 281 -4.81 -9.21 10.16
CA LEU A 281 -4.95 -10.37 9.27
C LEU A 281 -3.59 -11.01 8.96
N LEU A 282 -2.60 -10.18 8.66
CA LEU A 282 -1.27 -10.64 8.29
C LEU A 282 -0.51 -11.17 9.50
N ILE A 283 -0.71 -10.59 10.69
CA ILE A 283 -0.24 -11.16 11.95
C ILE A 283 -0.84 -12.55 12.15
N GLY A 284 -2.14 -12.71 11.91
CA GLY A 284 -2.81 -14.01 11.97
C GLY A 284 -2.23 -15.04 11.00
N ILE A 285 -1.96 -14.64 9.75
CA ILE A 285 -1.33 -15.52 8.74
C ILE A 285 0.10 -15.88 9.14
N SER A 286 0.88 -14.92 9.64
CA SER A 286 2.28 -15.13 10.06
C SER A 286 2.38 -16.05 11.29
N ASN A 287 1.35 -16.08 12.15
CA ASN A 287 1.28 -17.05 13.24
C ASN A 287 1.00 -18.50 12.75
N LEU A 288 0.36 -18.65 11.58
CA LEU A 288 0.11 -19.97 10.99
C LEU A 288 1.33 -20.49 10.21
N VAL A 289 2.11 -19.58 9.63
CA VAL A 289 3.37 -19.86 8.94
C VAL A 289 4.45 -18.97 9.55
N PRO A 290 5.03 -19.37 10.70
CA PRO A 290 6.05 -18.58 11.37
C PRO A 290 7.29 -18.46 10.50
N THR A 291 7.75 -17.24 10.30
CA THR A 291 9.03 -16.92 9.67
C THR A 291 9.88 -16.10 10.64
N ASP A 292 11.20 -16.26 10.57
CA ASP A 292 12.11 -15.45 11.37
C ASP A 292 11.96 -13.94 10.99
N PRO A 293 11.70 -13.04 11.97
CA PRO A 293 11.56 -11.60 11.72
C PRO A 293 12.79 -10.95 11.08
N ASP A 294 13.96 -11.56 11.23
CA ASP A 294 15.22 -11.04 10.69
C ASP A 294 15.43 -11.43 9.21
N LEU A 295 14.46 -12.10 8.58
CA LEU A 295 14.51 -12.44 7.16
C LEU A 295 13.95 -11.33 6.28
N LEU A 296 14.63 -11.13 5.15
CA LEU A 296 14.15 -10.27 4.09
C LEU A 296 12.93 -10.89 3.41
N ALA A 297 11.83 -10.16 3.37
CA ALA A 297 10.58 -10.66 2.80
C ALA A 297 10.71 -10.93 1.29
N HIS A 298 10.26 -12.11 0.84
CA HIS A 298 10.25 -12.46 -0.57
C HIS A 298 9.32 -11.54 -1.38
N PRO A 299 9.62 -11.19 -2.66
CA PRO A 299 8.76 -10.31 -3.47
C PRO A 299 7.30 -10.76 -3.59
N THR A 300 7.04 -12.07 -3.52
CA THR A 300 5.67 -12.64 -3.50
C THR A 300 4.91 -12.32 -2.22
N PHE A 301 5.60 -12.31 -1.07
CA PHE A 301 5.00 -11.85 0.18
C PHE A 301 4.62 -10.39 0.08
N PHE A 302 5.52 -9.56 -0.45
CA PHE A 302 5.26 -8.13 -0.67
C PHE A 302 4.05 -7.91 -1.60
N ALA A 303 3.91 -8.67 -2.69
CA ALA A 303 2.71 -8.61 -3.55
C ALA A 303 1.41 -8.94 -2.80
N GLY A 304 1.44 -9.97 -1.94
CA GLY A 304 0.31 -10.32 -1.07
C GLY A 304 -0.02 -9.22 -0.05
N TRP A 305 1.02 -8.66 0.59
CA TRP A 305 0.91 -7.52 1.50
C TRP A 305 0.25 -6.31 0.82
N VAL A 306 0.69 -5.95 -0.40
CA VAL A 306 0.09 -4.87 -1.21
C VAL A 306 -1.37 -5.20 -1.53
N GLY A 307 -1.69 -6.45 -1.87
CA GLY A 307 -3.06 -6.89 -2.11
C GLY A 307 -4.01 -6.69 -0.93
N ILE A 308 -3.55 -7.04 0.28
CA ILE A 308 -4.29 -6.81 1.53
C ILE A 308 -4.46 -5.31 1.79
N LEU A 309 -3.41 -4.51 1.57
CA LEU A 309 -3.47 -3.05 1.69
C LEU A 309 -4.53 -2.46 0.74
N VAL A 310 -4.48 -2.78 -0.55
CA VAL A 310 -5.43 -2.28 -1.56
C VAL A 310 -6.86 -2.67 -1.20
N THR A 311 -7.07 -3.88 -0.71
CA THR A 311 -8.38 -4.34 -0.21
C THR A 311 -8.86 -3.47 0.95
N ALA A 312 -8.00 -3.17 1.92
CA ALA A 312 -8.33 -2.31 3.06
C ALA A 312 -8.65 -0.87 2.62
N LEU A 313 -7.86 -0.31 1.69
CA LEU A 313 -8.10 1.04 1.17
C LEU A 313 -9.43 1.12 0.40
N ASN A 314 -9.75 0.12 -0.43
CA ASN A 314 -11.01 0.06 -1.15
C ASN A 314 -12.22 -0.11 -0.21
N LEU A 315 -12.03 -0.73 0.96
CA LEU A 315 -13.09 -0.86 1.97
C LEU A 315 -13.27 0.37 2.87
N LEU A 316 -12.49 1.44 2.69
CA LEU A 316 -12.72 2.69 3.41
C LEU A 316 -14.14 3.21 3.12
N PRO A 317 -14.92 3.59 4.16
CA PRO A 317 -16.27 4.06 3.98
C PRO A 317 -16.30 5.53 3.56
N ALA A 318 -15.83 5.82 2.34
CA ALA A 318 -15.74 7.17 1.78
C ALA A 318 -15.88 7.16 0.23
N GLY A 319 -16.57 8.18 -0.30
CA GLY A 319 -16.68 8.41 -1.74
C GLY A 319 -17.27 7.23 -2.52
N GLN A 320 -16.70 6.96 -3.70
CA GLN A 320 -17.05 5.83 -4.59
C GLN A 320 -16.15 4.60 -4.38
N LEU A 321 -15.47 4.50 -3.23
CA LEU A 321 -14.77 3.27 -2.87
C LEU A 321 -15.77 2.15 -2.59
N ASP A 322 -15.30 0.90 -2.62
CA ASP A 322 -16.12 -0.29 -2.35
C ASP A 322 -16.81 -0.21 -0.98
N GLY A 323 -16.10 0.28 0.03
CA GLY A 323 -16.66 0.55 1.36
C GLY A 323 -17.77 1.61 1.35
N GLY A 324 -17.68 2.60 0.44
CA GLY A 324 -18.73 3.58 0.19
C GLY A 324 -20.03 2.95 -0.33
N HIS A 325 -19.93 2.02 -1.29
CA HIS A 325 -21.08 1.24 -1.78
C HIS A 325 -21.75 0.45 -0.65
N ILE A 326 -20.96 -0.25 0.16
CA ILE A 326 -21.44 -1.09 1.26
C ILE A 326 -22.15 -0.25 2.32
N VAL A 327 -21.53 0.85 2.76
CA VAL A 327 -22.13 1.75 3.75
C VAL A 327 -23.38 2.44 3.18
N ARG A 328 -23.40 2.81 1.89
CA ARG A 328 -24.61 3.36 1.23
C ARG A 328 -25.76 2.36 1.16
N ALA A 329 -25.47 1.09 0.98
CA ALA A 329 -26.48 0.04 1.03
C ALA A 329 -27.03 -0.18 2.44
N LEU A 330 -26.20 -0.09 3.49
CA LEU A 330 -26.60 -0.29 4.88
C LEU A 330 -27.33 0.92 5.50
N PHE A 331 -26.78 2.12 5.31
CA PHE A 331 -27.16 3.31 6.08
C PHE A 331 -27.90 4.38 5.26
N GLY A 332 -28.05 4.17 3.96
CA GLY A 332 -28.78 5.10 3.10
C GLY A 332 -28.09 6.46 2.99
N GLU A 333 -28.85 7.55 3.06
CA GLU A 333 -28.33 8.92 2.97
C GLU A 333 -27.33 9.29 4.08
N LYS A 334 -27.34 8.57 5.22
CA LYS A 334 -26.41 8.80 6.33
C LYS A 334 -24.95 8.53 5.95
N THR A 335 -24.68 7.86 4.83
CA THR A 335 -23.32 7.62 4.31
C THR A 335 -22.50 8.89 4.15
N ARG A 336 -23.14 10.04 3.87
CA ARG A 336 -22.42 11.32 3.79
C ARG A 336 -21.70 11.66 5.10
N TYR A 337 -22.37 11.47 6.23
CA TYR A 337 -21.79 11.75 7.55
C TYR A 337 -20.71 10.73 7.91
N ILE A 338 -20.90 9.46 7.52
CA ILE A 338 -19.90 8.42 7.69
C ILE A 338 -18.65 8.75 6.87
N GLY A 339 -18.79 9.16 5.61
CA GLY A 339 -17.68 9.60 4.76
C GLY A 339 -16.93 10.81 5.34
N MET A 340 -17.64 11.77 5.93
CA MET A 340 -17.02 12.91 6.64
C MET A 340 -16.22 12.44 7.86
N ALA A 341 -16.77 11.50 8.65
CA ALA A 341 -16.06 10.93 9.78
C ALA A 341 -14.81 10.15 9.34
N THR A 342 -14.89 9.38 8.26
CA THR A 342 -13.75 8.66 7.67
C THR A 342 -12.62 9.61 7.31
N VAL A 343 -12.93 10.72 6.62
CA VAL A 343 -11.90 11.72 6.26
C VAL A 343 -11.31 12.39 7.50
N ALA A 344 -12.13 12.74 8.49
CA ALA A 344 -11.63 13.33 9.74
C ALA A 344 -10.69 12.37 10.49
N ILE A 345 -11.05 11.08 10.58
CA ILE A 345 -10.21 10.04 11.20
C ILE A 345 -8.93 9.86 10.39
N MET A 346 -8.99 9.83 9.06
CA MET A 346 -7.79 9.70 8.22
C MET A 346 -6.84 10.89 8.38
N LEU A 347 -7.35 12.11 8.50
CA LEU A 347 -6.53 13.30 8.79
C LEU A 347 -5.90 13.22 10.18
N LEU A 348 -6.65 12.75 11.17
CA LEU A 348 -6.13 12.51 12.52
C LEU A 348 -5.02 11.46 12.50
N LEU A 349 -5.22 10.34 11.79
CA LEU A 349 -4.20 9.29 11.65
C LEU A 349 -2.96 9.79 10.89
N ALA A 350 -3.16 10.55 9.82
CA ALA A 350 -2.06 11.17 9.06
C ALA A 350 -1.20 12.06 9.97
N PHE A 351 -1.83 12.82 10.87
CA PHE A 351 -1.15 13.67 11.82
C PHE A 351 -0.47 12.87 12.95
N VAL A 352 -1.19 11.95 13.60
CA VAL A 352 -0.69 11.17 14.74
C VAL A 352 0.47 10.25 14.35
N PHE A 353 0.41 9.63 13.18
CA PHE A 353 1.44 8.71 12.68
C PHE A 353 2.44 9.36 11.72
N ASN A 354 2.35 10.69 11.52
CA ASN A 354 3.15 11.43 10.55
C ASN A 354 3.18 10.76 9.16
N TYR A 355 2.02 10.28 8.69
CA TYR A 355 1.90 9.47 7.49
C TYR A 355 1.18 10.25 6.37
N PHE A 356 1.97 10.81 5.45
CA PHE A 356 1.47 11.63 4.34
C PHE A 356 0.57 10.85 3.36
N GLY A 357 0.68 9.52 3.31
CA GLY A 357 -0.09 8.69 2.37
C GLY A 357 -1.61 8.85 2.50
N PHE A 358 -2.14 9.09 3.70
CA PHE A 358 -3.59 9.33 3.87
C PHE A 358 -4.05 10.68 3.34
N VAL A 359 -3.20 11.72 3.37
CA VAL A 359 -3.52 13.01 2.76
C VAL A 359 -3.67 12.85 1.25
N LEU A 360 -2.72 12.13 0.62
CA LEU A 360 -2.78 11.81 -0.80
C LEU A 360 -4.07 11.03 -1.14
N LEU A 361 -4.41 10.02 -0.33
CA LEU A 361 -5.62 9.23 -0.53
C LEU A 361 -6.90 10.08 -0.42
N ILE A 362 -6.97 11.01 0.53
CA ILE A 362 -8.10 11.95 0.65
C ILE A 362 -8.24 12.80 -0.61
N VAL A 363 -7.14 13.34 -1.13
CA VAL A 363 -7.16 14.13 -2.39
C VAL A 363 -7.69 13.29 -3.54
N ILE A 364 -7.20 12.05 -3.68
CA ILE A 364 -7.66 11.12 -4.72
C ILE A 364 -9.16 10.84 -4.58
N VAL A 365 -9.65 10.53 -3.38
CA VAL A 365 -11.08 10.26 -3.12
C VAL A 365 -11.94 11.50 -3.41
N MET A 366 -11.48 12.70 -3.04
CA MET A 366 -12.22 13.94 -3.29
C MET A 366 -12.28 14.29 -4.79
N VAL A 367 -11.16 14.17 -5.50
CA VAL A 367 -11.05 14.56 -6.92
C VAL A 367 -11.65 13.50 -7.85
N LEU A 368 -11.30 12.22 -7.68
CA LEU A 368 -11.74 11.14 -8.56
C LEU A 368 -13.09 10.53 -8.13
N GLY A 369 -13.39 10.52 -6.83
CA GLY A 369 -14.63 9.97 -6.29
C GLY A 369 -15.85 10.90 -6.40
N GLY A 370 -15.68 12.13 -6.88
CA GLY A 370 -16.77 13.12 -6.92
C GLY A 370 -17.17 13.66 -5.54
N GLY A 371 -16.25 13.60 -4.58
CA GLY A 371 -16.45 14.02 -3.19
C GLY A 371 -16.97 12.92 -2.25
N LEU A 372 -17.53 13.34 -1.11
CA LEU A 372 -18.02 12.44 -0.06
C LEU A 372 -19.42 11.87 -0.32
N ASN A 373 -20.09 12.34 -1.36
CA ASN A 373 -21.44 11.91 -1.68
C ASN A 373 -21.40 10.66 -2.56
N HIS A 374 -22.08 9.63 -2.10
CA HIS A 374 -22.28 8.42 -2.89
C HIS A 374 -23.57 8.54 -3.72
N PRO A 375 -23.55 8.31 -5.04
CA PRO A 375 -24.76 8.36 -5.87
C PRO A 375 -25.82 7.36 -5.36
N PRO A 376 -27.11 7.75 -5.31
CA PRO A 376 -28.18 6.86 -4.88
C PRO A 376 -28.43 5.76 -5.92
N PRO A 377 -28.82 4.54 -5.49
CA PRO A 377 -29.34 3.54 -6.42
C PRO A 377 -30.70 3.98 -7.00
N LEU A 378 -31.10 3.37 -8.11
CA LEU A 378 -32.38 3.72 -8.77
C LEU A 378 -33.59 3.44 -7.88
N ASN A 379 -33.53 2.45 -6.99
CA ASN A 379 -34.54 2.17 -5.98
C ASN A 379 -33.87 2.22 -4.60
N ASP A 380 -34.05 3.34 -3.91
CA ASP A 380 -33.46 3.58 -2.58
C ASP A 380 -34.39 3.20 -1.42
N ILE A 381 -35.63 2.78 -1.73
CA ILE A 381 -36.67 2.46 -0.74
C ILE A 381 -36.54 1.02 -0.25
N THR A 382 -36.22 0.10 -1.16
CA THR A 382 -36.17 -1.34 -0.87
C THR A 382 -35.14 -1.67 0.20
N LYS A 383 -35.56 -2.39 1.25
CA LYS A 383 -34.69 -2.78 2.37
C LYS A 383 -33.75 -3.92 1.99
N LEU A 384 -32.60 -3.97 2.65
CA LEU A 384 -31.67 -5.10 2.55
C LEU A 384 -32.23 -6.32 3.29
N ASP A 385 -32.04 -7.50 2.71
CA ASP A 385 -32.31 -8.77 3.40
C ASP A 385 -31.20 -9.11 4.41
N ARG A 386 -31.52 -10.00 5.35
CA ARG A 386 -30.60 -10.39 6.43
C ARG A 386 -29.26 -10.95 5.92
N ARG A 387 -29.25 -11.67 4.79
CA ARG A 387 -28.01 -12.27 4.25
C ARG A 387 -27.07 -11.18 3.75
N ARG A 388 -27.59 -10.17 3.07
CA ARG A 388 -26.81 -9.01 2.59
C ARG A 388 -26.34 -8.11 3.72
N VAL A 389 -27.10 -8.01 4.81
CA VAL A 389 -26.61 -7.35 6.03
C VAL A 389 -25.39 -8.10 6.59
N MET A 390 -25.44 -9.43 6.65
CA MET A 390 -24.28 -10.23 7.08
C MET A 390 -23.06 -10.05 6.16
N VAL A 391 -23.27 -9.94 4.84
CA VAL A 391 -22.19 -9.64 3.89
C VAL A 391 -21.56 -8.27 4.18
N GLY A 392 -22.38 -7.25 4.48
CA GLY A 392 -21.88 -5.94 4.89
C GLY A 392 -21.07 -5.98 6.20
N VAL A 393 -21.52 -6.77 7.18
CA VAL A 393 -20.77 -6.99 8.43
C VAL A 393 -19.46 -7.72 8.16
N LEU A 394 -19.46 -8.74 7.31
CA LEU A 394 -18.24 -9.45 6.91
C LEU A 394 -17.24 -8.50 6.24
N ALA A 395 -17.69 -7.61 5.35
CA ALA A 395 -16.82 -6.62 4.73
C ALA A 395 -16.23 -5.62 5.75
N LEU A 396 -17.00 -5.21 6.77
CA LEU A 396 -16.49 -4.40 7.88
C LEU A 396 -15.43 -5.15 8.69
N ILE A 397 -15.62 -6.45 8.92
CA ILE A 397 -14.62 -7.29 9.60
C ILE A 397 -13.36 -7.38 8.75
N ILE A 398 -13.49 -7.64 7.44
CA ILE A 398 -12.35 -7.67 6.50
C ILE A 398 -11.58 -6.35 6.56
N PHE A 399 -12.28 -5.22 6.52
CA PHE A 399 -11.67 -3.90 6.67
C PHE A 399 -10.88 -3.78 7.97
N ALA A 400 -11.52 -4.09 9.11
CA ALA A 400 -10.91 -3.97 10.43
C ALA A 400 -9.65 -4.83 10.58
N VAL A 401 -9.63 -6.04 10.02
CA VAL A 401 -8.47 -6.93 10.12
C VAL A 401 -7.37 -6.60 9.09
N SER A 402 -7.72 -5.95 7.98
CA SER A 402 -6.77 -5.68 6.88
C SER A 402 -6.17 -4.27 6.95
N PHE A 403 -6.80 -3.35 7.70
CA PHE A 403 -6.36 -1.97 7.84
C PHE A 403 -5.23 -1.82 8.85
N HIS A 404 -4.20 -1.05 8.49
CA HIS A 404 -3.14 -0.60 9.39
C HIS A 404 -3.02 0.94 9.30
N PRO A 405 -2.91 1.68 10.43
CA PRO A 405 -2.89 3.15 10.42
C PRO A 405 -1.61 3.78 9.88
N ALA A 406 -0.51 3.03 9.78
CA ALA A 406 0.72 3.44 9.13
C ALA A 406 1.33 2.21 8.45
N PRO A 407 0.83 1.80 7.27
CA PRO A 407 1.20 0.50 6.69
C PRO A 407 2.68 0.44 6.33
N PHE A 408 3.30 1.57 6.06
CA PHE A 408 4.73 1.68 5.82
C PHE A 408 5.28 3.02 6.26
N GLN A 409 6.55 3.05 6.63
CA GLN A 409 7.30 4.27 6.90
C GLN A 409 8.70 4.15 6.32
N PRO A 410 9.31 5.26 5.85
CA PRO A 410 10.74 5.25 5.59
C PRO A 410 11.46 4.89 6.89
N ALA A 411 12.45 4.01 6.82
CA ALA A 411 13.32 3.69 7.94
C ALA A 411 14.00 5.01 8.37
N GLU A 412 13.76 5.42 9.61
CA GLU A 412 14.43 6.59 10.16
C GLU A 412 15.92 6.29 10.26
N ILE A 413 16.73 7.08 9.56
CA ILE A 413 18.18 7.04 9.75
C ILE A 413 18.42 7.63 11.14
N PRO A 414 18.91 6.85 12.12
CA PRO A 414 19.18 7.40 13.44
C PRO A 414 20.13 8.58 13.28
N LYS A 415 19.95 9.67 14.07
CA LYS A 415 20.91 10.78 14.06
C LYS A 415 22.32 10.29 14.41
N TYR A 416 22.38 9.33 15.33
CA TYR A 416 23.60 8.70 15.81
C TYR A 416 23.38 7.18 15.84
N GLY A 417 24.24 6.41 15.18
CA GLY A 417 24.21 4.96 15.25
C GLY A 417 25.47 4.37 14.65
N PHE A 418 25.94 3.27 15.23
CA PHE A 418 27.08 2.51 14.72
C PHE A 418 26.69 1.04 14.61
N ARG A 419 27.18 0.39 13.56
CA ARG A 419 27.05 -1.04 13.37
C ARG A 419 28.44 -1.67 13.34
N LEU A 420 28.64 -2.70 14.15
CA LEU A 420 29.83 -3.55 14.12
C LEU A 420 29.45 -4.84 13.37
N ASP A 421 30.12 -5.13 12.28
CA ASP A 421 30.09 -6.45 11.64
C ASP A 421 31.46 -7.11 11.88
N SER A 422 31.46 -8.40 12.25
CA SER A 422 32.69 -9.16 12.56
C SER A 422 32.60 -10.55 11.97
N ASP A 423 33.67 -11.00 11.31
CA ASP A 423 33.67 -12.31 10.63
C ASP A 423 33.77 -13.49 11.62
N LEU A 424 34.39 -13.28 12.79
CA LEU A 424 34.62 -14.31 13.81
C LEU A 424 34.57 -13.70 15.23
N ASN A 425 33.78 -14.29 16.12
CA ASN A 425 33.72 -13.89 17.55
C ASN A 425 34.64 -14.74 18.45
N GLU A 426 35.08 -15.91 17.99
CA GLU A 426 35.82 -16.89 18.77
C GLU A 426 36.57 -17.86 17.84
N THR A 427 37.84 -18.12 18.12
CA THR A 427 38.68 -19.07 17.37
C THR A 427 39.63 -19.81 18.30
N VAL A 428 40.15 -20.95 17.85
CA VAL A 428 41.08 -21.79 18.61
C VAL A 428 42.44 -21.75 17.92
N VAL A 429 43.50 -21.45 18.66
CA VAL A 429 44.84 -21.14 18.15
C VAL A 429 45.88 -22.03 18.81
N SER A 430 46.83 -22.53 18.01
CA SER A 430 47.96 -23.31 18.51
C SER A 430 49.09 -22.39 19.00
N PRO A 431 49.89 -22.81 20.00
CA PRO A 431 51.12 -22.11 20.36
C PRO A 431 52.04 -21.89 19.15
N GLY A 432 52.56 -20.67 18.97
CA GLY A 432 53.44 -20.29 17.86
C GLY A 432 52.73 -19.76 16.61
N ASP A 433 51.41 -19.91 16.52
CA ASP A 433 50.60 -19.35 15.44
C ASP A 433 50.04 -17.97 15.81
N PHE A 434 49.52 -17.27 14.79
CA PHE A 434 48.77 -16.02 14.94
C PHE A 434 47.35 -16.18 14.43
N VAL A 435 46.43 -15.38 14.97
CA VAL A 435 45.07 -15.25 14.43
C VAL A 435 44.75 -13.82 14.08
N GLU A 436 44.04 -13.70 12.97
CA GLU A 436 43.57 -12.46 12.39
C GLU A 436 42.05 -12.38 12.53
N PHE A 437 41.55 -11.31 13.16
CA PHE A 437 40.13 -10.99 13.28
C PHE A 437 39.81 -9.77 12.43
N ASN A 438 39.05 -10.00 11.36
CA ASN A 438 38.52 -8.92 10.52
C ASN A 438 37.20 -8.42 11.09
N MET A 439 37.12 -7.11 11.29
CA MET A 439 35.97 -6.42 11.85
C MET A 439 35.74 -5.13 11.09
N SER A 440 34.49 -4.72 10.91
CA SER A 440 34.16 -3.44 10.29
C SER A 440 33.19 -2.66 11.16
N ILE A 441 33.45 -1.36 11.32
CA ILE A 441 32.57 -0.43 12.02
C ILE A 441 32.01 0.53 10.98
N ARG A 442 30.68 0.53 10.84
CA ARG A 442 29.96 1.45 9.96
C ARG A 442 29.23 2.50 10.77
N ASN A 443 29.42 3.77 10.43
CA ASN A 443 28.60 4.86 10.94
C ASN A 443 27.27 4.89 10.18
N ILE A 444 26.18 4.48 10.83
CA ILE A 444 24.81 4.49 10.27
C ILE A 444 24.05 5.78 10.61
N GLY A 445 24.73 6.75 11.24
CA GLY A 445 24.19 8.06 11.61
C GLY A 445 24.24 9.09 10.48
N THR A 446 23.51 10.20 10.65
CA THR A 446 23.51 11.34 9.69
C THR A 446 24.47 12.47 10.06
N VAL A 447 25.14 12.39 11.21
CA VAL A 447 26.08 13.41 11.69
C VAL A 447 27.53 12.92 11.51
N GLU A 448 28.38 13.78 10.95
CA GLU A 448 29.85 13.64 10.99
C GLU A 448 30.29 13.77 12.45
N ASN A 449 30.43 12.65 13.15
CA ASN A 449 30.85 12.66 14.54
C ASN A 449 32.33 12.30 14.66
N ASP A 450 33.04 13.02 15.53
CA ASP A 450 34.34 12.64 16.05
C ASP A 450 34.17 11.40 16.95
N VAL A 451 34.32 10.21 16.39
CA VAL A 451 34.28 8.98 17.18
C VAL A 451 35.67 8.76 17.77
N PHE A 452 35.78 8.57 19.09
CA PHE A 452 37.04 8.06 19.66
C PHE A 452 36.86 6.58 19.98
N LEU A 453 37.60 5.74 19.28
CA LEU A 453 37.63 4.30 19.51
C LEU A 453 38.62 3.96 20.62
N ASN A 454 38.17 4.06 21.87
CA ASN A 454 39.01 3.69 23.01
C ASN A 454 39.19 2.16 23.10
N ALA A 455 40.22 1.63 22.45
CA ALA A 455 40.65 0.24 22.58
C ALA A 455 41.48 0.06 23.87
N THR A 456 40.85 -0.48 24.92
CA THR A 456 41.55 -0.84 26.17
C THR A 456 41.60 -2.35 26.33
N LEU A 457 42.82 -2.91 26.35
CA LEU A 457 43.06 -4.33 26.58
C LEU A 457 43.28 -4.56 28.09
N ASN A 458 42.42 -5.36 28.73
CA ASN A 458 42.59 -5.66 30.15
C ASN A 458 43.67 -6.75 30.33
N GLN A 459 44.84 -6.35 30.81
CA GLN A 459 46.01 -7.22 31.03
C GLN A 459 45.80 -8.36 32.06
N THR A 460 44.68 -8.39 32.78
CA THR A 460 44.44 -9.37 33.86
C THR A 460 44.31 -10.83 33.42
N LYS A 461 44.30 -11.12 32.10
CA LYS A 461 44.19 -12.49 31.56
C LYS A 461 45.11 -12.78 30.37
N ILE A 462 46.08 -11.91 30.09
CA ILE A 462 47.06 -12.14 29.02
C ILE A 462 48.34 -12.61 29.70
N GLU A 463 48.84 -13.78 29.31
CA GLU A 463 50.11 -14.29 29.82
C GLU A 463 51.28 -13.43 29.31
N GLU A 464 52.34 -13.31 30.12
CA GLU A 464 53.55 -12.58 29.72
C GLU A 464 54.10 -13.12 28.40
N GLY A 465 54.19 -12.28 27.36
CA GLY A 465 54.78 -12.60 26.06
C GLY A 465 53.85 -12.60 24.85
N TRP A 466 52.54 -12.43 25.03
CA TRP A 466 51.58 -12.30 23.92
C TRP A 466 51.66 -10.92 23.25
N ASN A 467 51.63 -10.88 21.92
CA ASN A 467 51.59 -9.65 21.14
C ASN A 467 50.26 -9.52 20.41
N VAL A 468 49.56 -8.40 20.62
CA VAL A 468 48.34 -8.03 19.90
C VAL A 468 48.66 -6.78 19.08
N THR A 469 48.46 -6.87 17.77
CA THR A 469 48.60 -5.75 16.85
C THR A 469 47.24 -5.46 16.24
N ILE A 470 46.85 -4.18 16.25
CA ILE A 470 45.65 -3.74 15.53
C ILE A 470 46.13 -3.02 14.28
N ILE A 471 45.72 -3.53 13.13
CA ILE A 471 45.96 -2.94 11.81
C ILE A 471 44.65 -2.31 11.37
N ILE A 472 44.69 -1.05 10.96
CA ILE A 472 43.55 -0.37 10.37
C ILE A 472 43.83 -0.28 8.88
N GLU A 473 42.98 -0.93 8.08
CA GLU A 473 43.04 -0.86 6.63
C GLU A 473 42.01 0.16 6.15
N GLU A 474 42.47 1.29 5.62
CA GLU A 474 41.62 2.37 5.13
C GLU A 474 41.84 2.66 3.65
N ASP A 475 40.78 3.16 3.01
CA ASP A 475 40.80 3.74 1.67
C ASP A 475 41.28 5.20 1.75
N PRO A 476 42.45 5.55 1.19
CA PRO A 476 43.07 6.87 1.34
C PRO A 476 42.24 8.03 0.76
N GLU A 477 41.15 7.78 0.04
CA GLU A 477 40.22 8.82 -0.40
C GLU A 477 39.24 9.30 0.69
N ILE A 478 39.04 8.54 1.78
CA ILE A 478 37.98 8.80 2.77
C ILE A 478 38.52 9.56 4.00
N ILE A 479 39.76 9.26 4.44
CA ILE A 479 40.43 9.94 5.56
C ILE A 479 41.91 10.16 5.18
N PRO A 480 42.30 11.39 4.79
CA PRO A 480 43.62 11.63 4.19
C PRO A 480 44.81 11.55 5.18
N ASP A 481 44.57 11.49 6.49
CA ASP A 481 45.60 11.62 7.53
C ASP A 481 45.95 10.30 8.25
N ILE A 482 45.29 9.17 7.94
CA ILE A 482 45.55 7.87 8.57
C ILE A 482 46.13 6.91 7.53
N VAL A 483 47.46 6.86 7.45
CA VAL A 483 48.17 5.78 6.75
C VAL A 483 48.28 4.61 7.74
N SER A 484 47.71 3.45 7.37
CA SER A 484 47.80 2.15 8.06
C SER A 484 48.57 2.18 9.39
N THR A 485 47.88 2.52 10.48
CA THR A 485 48.51 2.67 11.79
C THR A 485 48.56 1.32 12.48
N ILE A 486 49.77 0.87 12.83
CA ILE A 486 49.99 -0.32 13.66
C ILE A 486 49.98 0.14 15.12
N TYR A 487 48.94 -0.23 15.85
CA TYR A 487 48.86 0.05 17.29
C TYR A 487 49.30 -1.18 18.09
N SER A 488 50.25 -0.99 19.00
CA SER A 488 50.83 -2.04 19.84
C SER A 488 50.40 -1.89 21.30
N ILE A 489 50.30 -3.00 22.04
CA ILE A 489 49.89 -3.06 23.48
C ILE A 489 50.71 -2.10 24.37
N SER A 490 51.91 -1.72 23.94
CA SER A 490 52.83 -0.85 24.68
C SER A 490 52.47 0.65 24.64
N ASP A 491 51.52 1.08 23.80
CA ASP A 491 51.19 2.50 23.67
C ASP A 491 50.18 2.94 24.75
N PRO A 492 50.51 3.97 25.56
CA PRO A 492 49.70 4.38 26.72
C PRO A 492 48.50 5.27 26.36
N GLU A 493 48.39 5.74 25.12
CA GLU A 493 47.35 6.68 24.68
C GLU A 493 46.27 5.98 23.85
N PRO A 494 44.98 6.25 24.09
CA PRO A 494 43.88 5.65 23.33
C PRO A 494 43.89 6.12 21.87
N LEU A 495 43.61 5.20 20.94
CA LEU A 495 43.55 5.50 19.51
C LEU A 495 42.25 6.24 19.15
N GLY A 496 42.33 7.48 18.65
CA GLY A 496 41.18 8.24 18.14
C GLY A 496 41.05 8.08 16.63
N ILE A 497 39.86 7.76 16.10
CA ILE A 497 39.63 7.51 14.67
C ILE A 497 38.33 8.18 14.23
N LEU A 498 38.43 9.15 13.34
CA LEU A 498 37.28 9.91 12.84
C LEU A 498 36.53 9.09 11.78
N ILE A 499 35.23 8.85 11.97
CA ILE A 499 34.42 8.06 11.02
C ILE A 499 33.31 8.94 10.42
N PRO A 500 33.43 9.37 9.15
CA PRO A 500 32.39 10.16 8.47
C PRO A 500 31.03 9.44 8.41
N ALA A 501 29.94 10.20 8.21
CA ALA A 501 28.61 9.62 8.08
C ALA A 501 28.54 8.64 6.90
N SER A 502 27.93 7.46 7.10
CA SER A 502 27.86 6.36 6.11
C SER A 502 29.21 5.74 5.72
N ALA A 503 30.32 6.14 6.35
CA ALA A 503 31.62 5.50 6.15
C ALA A 503 31.74 4.20 6.94
N THR A 504 32.53 3.27 6.40
CA THR A 504 32.91 2.02 7.03
C THR A 504 34.42 2.03 7.24
N VAL A 505 34.86 1.73 8.45
CA VAL A 505 36.28 1.52 8.76
C VAL A 505 36.51 0.04 9.03
N ASN A 506 37.51 -0.54 8.38
CA ASN A 506 37.89 -1.93 8.55
C ASN A 506 39.08 -2.03 9.51
N PHE A 507 38.99 -2.98 10.42
CA PHE A 507 39.95 -3.26 11.47
C PHE A 507 40.35 -4.72 11.39
N THR A 508 41.65 -4.94 11.48
CA THR A 508 42.26 -6.26 11.49
C THR A 508 43.02 -6.41 12.80
N VAL A 509 42.51 -7.25 13.71
CA VAL A 509 43.16 -7.51 14.99
C VAL A 509 43.95 -8.80 14.90
N ASN A 510 45.27 -8.67 14.95
CA ASN A 510 46.23 -9.75 14.91
C ASN A 510 46.69 -10.10 16.32
N ILE A 511 46.54 -11.36 16.71
CA ILE A 511 46.93 -11.89 18.03
C ILE A 511 47.96 -12.99 17.81
N SER A 512 49.19 -12.77 18.26
CA SER A 512 50.29 -13.75 18.20
C SER A 512 50.47 -14.42 19.56
N VAL A 513 50.44 -15.75 19.56
CA VAL A 513 50.60 -16.59 20.76
C VAL A 513 52.07 -17.06 20.84
N PRO A 514 52.79 -16.76 21.93
CA PRO A 514 54.22 -17.08 22.04
C PRO A 514 54.48 -18.59 22.14
N ASP A 515 55.60 -19.04 21.54
CA ASP A 515 56.07 -20.44 21.54
C ASP A 515 56.31 -21.02 22.95
N THR A 516 56.41 -20.17 23.97
CA THR A 516 56.64 -20.56 25.37
C THR A 516 55.43 -21.16 26.07
N ALA A 517 54.26 -21.20 25.43
CA ALA A 517 53.10 -21.96 25.89
C ALA A 517 53.38 -23.47 25.73
N SER A 518 54.24 -24.00 26.60
CA SER A 518 54.62 -25.40 26.59
C SER A 518 53.45 -26.28 27.02
N THR A 519 53.11 -27.24 26.16
CA THR A 519 52.26 -28.44 26.34
C THR A 519 50.81 -28.38 25.87
N GLY A 520 50.60 -28.63 24.56
CA GLY A 520 49.54 -29.52 24.06
C GLY A 520 48.07 -29.11 24.16
N GLU A 521 47.75 -27.94 24.69
CA GLU A 521 46.38 -27.44 24.80
C GLU A 521 46.15 -26.31 23.80
N ASN A 522 45.10 -26.44 22.99
CA ASN A 522 44.73 -25.40 22.04
C ASN A 522 44.13 -24.22 22.81
N VAL A 523 44.55 -23.00 22.50
CA VAL A 523 44.07 -21.81 23.21
C VAL A 523 42.86 -21.22 22.51
N THR A 524 41.75 -21.08 23.22
CA THR A 524 40.57 -20.38 22.68
C THR A 524 40.76 -18.87 22.84
N VAL A 525 40.79 -18.16 21.72
CA VAL A 525 40.90 -16.70 21.67
C VAL A 525 39.53 -16.13 21.33
N LYS A 526 38.99 -15.34 22.25
CA LYS A 526 37.71 -14.66 22.10
C LYS A 526 37.92 -13.15 22.09
N VAL A 527 37.63 -12.54 20.96
CA VAL A 527 37.72 -11.09 20.76
C VAL A 527 36.32 -10.52 20.81
N ARG A 528 36.13 -9.44 21.57
CA ARG A 528 34.89 -8.67 21.59
C ARG A 528 35.26 -7.22 21.76
N LEU A 529 34.91 -6.34 20.83
CA LEU A 529 35.33 -4.94 20.87
C LEU A 529 34.51 -4.08 21.85
N ARG A 530 35.17 -3.04 22.40
CA ARG A 530 34.55 -1.93 23.14
C ARG A 530 34.73 -0.65 22.37
N TRP A 531 33.69 0.16 22.30
CA TRP A 531 33.80 1.55 21.86
C TRP A 531 32.89 2.44 22.68
N THR A 532 33.27 3.71 22.76
CA THR A 532 32.51 4.77 23.42
C THR A 532 32.40 5.91 22.43
N SER A 533 31.19 6.20 21.96
CA SER A 533 30.94 7.39 21.14
C SER A 533 30.61 8.57 22.04
N TRP A 534 31.18 9.75 21.76
CA TRP A 534 30.81 11.01 22.40
C TRP A 534 30.36 12.01 21.35
N ASP A 535 29.48 12.92 21.75
CA ASP A 535 29.07 14.09 20.97
C ASP A 535 29.90 15.29 21.45
N THR A 536 30.65 15.93 20.56
CA THR A 536 31.50 17.10 20.89
C THR A 536 30.77 18.43 20.76
N THR A 537 29.44 18.47 20.60
CA THR A 537 28.71 19.76 20.58
C THR A 537 28.49 20.38 21.96
N ASP A 538 28.60 19.64 23.07
CA ASP A 538 28.49 20.23 24.43
C ASP A 538 29.29 19.45 25.50
N LEU A 539 30.50 19.91 25.80
CA LEU A 539 31.44 19.31 26.77
C LEU A 539 30.88 19.23 28.21
N GLU A 540 29.85 20.02 28.57
CA GLU A 540 29.28 20.03 29.92
C GLU A 540 28.24 18.92 30.18
N GLU A 541 27.59 18.38 29.14
CA GLU A 541 26.55 17.34 29.31
C GLU A 541 27.13 15.91 29.35
N VAL A 542 28.35 15.72 28.82
CA VAL A 542 29.11 14.44 28.77
C VAL A 542 29.38 13.88 30.18
N VAL A 543 29.54 14.74 31.19
CA VAL A 543 29.76 14.32 32.59
C VAL A 543 28.46 13.83 33.27
N LYS A 544 27.28 14.19 32.75
CA LYS A 544 25.98 13.95 33.43
C LYS A 544 25.16 12.79 32.90
N ARG A 545 25.43 12.27 31.70
CA ARG A 545 24.66 11.16 31.11
C ARG A 545 25.54 9.97 30.74
N THR A 546 26.09 9.33 31.76
CA THR A 546 26.62 7.96 31.64
C THR A 546 25.44 6.98 31.52
N ARG A 547 24.97 6.73 30.30
CA ARG A 547 24.28 5.47 29.96
C ARG A 547 25.10 4.76 28.90
N SER A 548 26.24 4.27 29.34
CA SER A 548 27.13 3.39 28.59
C SER A 548 26.48 2.02 28.43
N THR A 549 26.26 1.63 27.18
CA THR A 549 26.08 0.23 26.80
C THR A 549 27.47 -0.41 26.83
N TYR A 550 27.71 -1.28 27.80
CA TYR A 550 29.00 -1.96 27.98
C TYR A 550 29.00 -3.29 27.22
N GLN A 551 30.09 -3.64 26.52
CA GLN A 551 30.33 -5.02 26.07
C GLN A 551 31.81 -5.38 26.20
N GLU A 552 32.16 -6.54 26.75
CA GLU A 552 33.52 -6.85 27.24
C GLU A 552 34.39 -7.68 26.31
N ILE A 553 35.62 -7.24 25.99
CA ILE A 553 36.69 -8.12 25.45
C ILE A 553 37.03 -9.12 26.56
N LEU A 554 36.73 -10.39 26.36
CA LEU A 554 36.97 -11.43 27.35
C LEU A 554 37.70 -12.57 26.66
N VAL A 555 39.02 -12.46 26.59
CA VAL A 555 39.88 -13.57 26.20
C VAL A 555 39.85 -14.58 27.34
N LYS A 556 39.28 -15.75 27.09
CA LYS A 556 39.27 -16.86 28.04
C LYS A 556 40.17 -17.96 27.46
N VAL A 557 41.41 -17.97 27.93
CA VAL A 557 42.27 -19.14 27.82
C VAL A 557 41.71 -20.17 28.80
N GLU A 558 41.14 -21.27 28.32
CA GLU A 558 40.91 -22.49 29.12
C GLU A 558 42.02 -23.48 28.86
#